data_AF-A0A7Z7LJ55-F1
#
_entry.id   AF-A0A7Z7LJ55-F1
#
_cell.length_a   1.000
_cell.length_b   1.000
_cell.length_c   1.000
_cell.angle_alpha   90.00
_cell.angle_beta   90.00
_cell.angle_gamma   90.00
#
_symmetry.space_group_name_H-M   'P 1'
#
loop_
_entity.id
_entity.type
_entity.pdbx_description
1 polymer ?
#
loop_
_entity_poly.entity_id
_entity_poly.type
_entity_poly.pdbx_seq_one_letter_code
_entity_poly.pdbx_strand_id
1 'polypeptide(L)'
;MLQIDHRESFDVDIFLDDPQLLPFLNPQTQGYVLDMTPAGYHSDGSRALKIAFKGVGEIDFICAPSLTEKPTIAAEVRGVSVLLETPAEIIAKKIRYRGASMQPRDMFDIACVLKSLGRNYVLDALAPFEDECAKALTVARQMNPVFAQNIMAKLLLREDFSEVPGEAQAVTIALLETVCKSSHRLKADN
;
A
#
# COMPACT_ATOMS: atom_id res chain seq x y z
N MET A 1 3.06 -0.16 7.23
CA MET A 1 1.66 -0.25 7.72
C MET A 1 1.75 -0.37 9.22
N LEU A 2 1.35 0.67 9.96
CA LEU A 2 1.59 0.74 11.41
C LEU A 2 0.79 -0.31 12.19
N GLN A 3 -0.40 -0.67 11.72
CA GLN A 3 -1.36 -1.49 12.46
C GLN A 3 -0.96 -2.95 12.65
N ILE A 4 -0.14 -3.49 11.74
CA ILE A 4 0.36 -4.86 11.83
C ILE A 4 1.86 -4.92 12.10
N ASP A 5 2.54 -3.76 12.10
CA ASP A 5 3.98 -3.58 12.31
C ASP A 5 4.82 -4.71 11.67
N HIS A 6 4.61 -5.01 10.40
CA HIS A 6 5.21 -6.19 9.77
C HIS A 6 6.65 -5.99 9.26
N ARG A 7 7.04 -4.72 9.08
CA ARG A 7 8.39 -4.28 8.73
C ARG A 7 8.54 -2.77 8.97
N GLU A 8 9.78 -2.31 9.05
CA GLU A 8 10.07 -0.88 9.01
C GLU A 8 9.85 -0.29 7.62
N SER A 9 9.41 0.95 7.60
CA SER A 9 9.19 1.77 6.41
C SER A 9 9.56 3.20 6.76
N PHE A 10 10.30 3.87 5.88
CA PHE A 10 10.83 5.21 6.12
C PHE A 10 9.95 6.31 5.51
N ASP A 11 9.04 5.93 4.62
CA ASP A 11 8.15 6.85 3.92
C ASP A 11 6.84 7.04 4.69
N VAL A 12 6.30 8.26 4.63
CA VAL A 12 4.99 8.63 5.17
C VAL A 12 4.08 9.04 4.02
N ASP A 13 3.07 8.23 3.74
CA ASP A 13 2.01 8.54 2.78
C ASP A 13 0.83 9.23 3.49
N ILE A 14 0.45 10.42 3.02
CA ILE A 14 -0.71 11.20 3.47
C ILE A 14 -1.69 11.33 2.31
N PHE A 15 -2.88 10.74 2.47
CA PHE A 15 -3.89 10.76 1.42
C PHE A 15 -4.86 11.92 1.57
N LEU A 16 -5.16 12.56 0.45
CA LEU A 16 -6.08 13.70 0.33
C LEU A 16 -7.22 13.34 -0.63
N ASP A 17 -8.41 13.87 -0.36
CA ASP A 17 -9.59 13.77 -1.22
C ASP A 17 -9.75 14.95 -2.18
N ASP A 18 -9.15 16.10 -1.85
CA ASP A 18 -9.19 17.31 -2.68
C ASP A 18 -7.77 17.75 -3.15
N PRO A 19 -7.48 17.74 -4.47
CA PRO A 19 -6.21 18.23 -5.00
C PRO A 19 -5.97 19.72 -4.79
N GLN A 20 -7.00 20.52 -4.50
CA GLN A 20 -6.86 21.94 -4.19
C GLN A 20 -6.09 22.18 -2.87
N LEU A 21 -5.93 21.15 -2.04
CA LEU A 21 -5.15 21.23 -0.80
C LEU A 21 -3.64 21.15 -1.05
N LEU A 22 -3.18 20.51 -2.13
CA LEU A 22 -1.75 20.30 -2.40
C LEU A 22 -0.91 21.59 -2.40
N PRO A 23 -1.34 22.71 -3.03
CA PRO A 23 -0.59 23.96 -2.98
C PRO A 23 -0.40 24.52 -1.58
N PHE A 24 -1.34 24.27 -0.65
CA PHE A 24 -1.25 24.68 0.75
C PHE A 24 -0.32 23.79 1.56
N LEU A 25 0.00 22.58 1.10
CA LEU A 25 0.90 21.67 1.80
C LEU A 25 2.35 21.82 1.33
N ASN A 26 2.59 22.56 0.24
CA ASN A 26 3.92 22.76 -0.33
C ASN A 26 4.72 23.82 0.46
N PRO A 27 5.78 23.41 1.20
CA PRO A 27 6.60 24.34 1.98
C PRO A 27 7.28 25.40 1.13
N GLN A 28 7.62 25.10 -0.13
CA GLN A 28 8.31 26.05 -1.01
C GLN A 28 7.43 27.23 -1.39
N THR A 29 6.13 27.00 -1.59
CA THR A 29 5.20 28.06 -2.02
C THR A 29 4.51 28.73 -0.84
N GLN A 30 4.37 28.05 0.29
CA GLN A 30 3.75 28.59 1.50
C GLN A 30 4.74 29.22 2.49
N GLY A 31 6.05 29.04 2.27
CA GLY A 31 7.09 29.62 3.14
C GLY A 31 7.18 28.95 4.51
N TYR A 32 6.82 27.67 4.62
CA TYR A 32 6.96 26.93 5.86
C TYR A 32 8.42 26.72 6.23
N VAL A 33 8.73 26.92 7.51
CA VAL A 33 10.03 26.57 8.08
C VAL A 33 9.92 25.20 8.71
N LEU A 34 10.66 24.24 8.17
CA LEU A 34 10.74 22.88 8.69
C LEU A 34 11.99 22.73 9.56
N ASP A 35 11.88 22.01 10.67
CA ASP A 35 12.99 21.73 11.58
C ASP A 35 14.15 20.98 10.89
N MET A 36 13.81 20.20 9.85
CA MET A 36 14.77 19.52 9.00
C MET A 36 14.72 20.10 7.59
N THR A 37 15.89 20.43 7.03
CA THR A 37 16.00 20.90 5.65
C THR A 37 15.70 19.78 4.66
N PRO A 38 14.70 19.91 3.78
CA PRO A 38 14.43 18.91 2.76
C PRO A 38 15.56 18.85 1.73
N ALA A 39 15.83 17.64 1.24
CA ALA A 39 16.78 17.38 0.16
C ALA A 39 16.17 17.68 -1.23
N GLY A 40 14.84 17.67 -1.34
CA GLY A 40 14.15 17.95 -2.58
C GLY A 40 12.64 18.01 -2.42
N TYR A 41 12.00 18.62 -3.40
CA TYR A 41 10.55 18.70 -3.53
C TYR A 41 10.17 18.27 -4.94
N HIS A 42 9.15 17.43 -5.05
CA HIS A 42 8.61 17.03 -6.35
C HIS A 42 7.09 17.16 -6.31
N SER A 43 6.51 17.87 -7.27
CA SER A 43 5.07 17.92 -7.43
C SER A 43 4.70 17.78 -8.91
N ASP A 44 3.62 17.07 -9.18
CA ASP A 44 2.98 17.01 -10.50
C ASP A 44 1.84 18.04 -10.64
N GLY A 45 1.69 18.91 -9.64
CA GLY A 45 0.73 20.01 -9.59
C GLY A 45 -0.73 19.61 -9.33
N SER A 46 -1.08 18.32 -9.33
CA SER A 46 -2.50 17.93 -9.29
C SER A 46 -2.81 16.61 -8.59
N ARG A 47 -1.84 15.71 -8.42
CA ARG A 47 -2.07 14.38 -7.83
C ARG A 47 -1.10 14.07 -6.70
N ALA A 48 0.08 14.66 -6.68
CA ALA A 48 1.06 14.41 -5.64
C ALA A 48 1.97 15.60 -5.33
N LEU A 49 2.38 15.65 -4.06
CA LEU A 49 3.47 16.47 -3.56
C LEU A 49 4.36 15.58 -2.69
N LYS A 50 5.63 15.47 -3.06
CA LYS A 50 6.67 14.74 -2.35
C LYS A 50 7.67 15.69 -1.73
N ILE A 51 8.03 15.43 -0.48
CA ILE A 51 9.12 16.10 0.25
C ILE A 51 10.13 15.03 0.65
N ALA A 52 11.35 15.11 0.12
CA ALA A 52 12.39 14.13 0.38
C ALA A 52 13.38 14.63 1.44
N PHE A 53 13.77 13.75 2.37
CA PHE A 53 14.74 14.03 3.43
C PHE A 53 15.92 13.06 3.34
N LYS A 54 17.12 13.59 3.07
CA LYS A 54 18.32 12.77 2.79
C LYS A 54 18.66 11.87 3.98
N GLY A 55 18.68 10.56 3.74
CA GLY A 55 19.03 9.56 4.76
C GLY A 55 17.95 9.33 5.81
N VAL A 56 16.75 9.90 5.63
CA VAL A 56 15.63 9.76 6.58
C VAL A 56 14.44 9.09 5.92
N GLY A 57 13.97 9.59 4.77
CA GLY A 57 12.78 9.08 4.09
C GLY A 57 12.05 10.17 3.30
N GLU A 58 10.83 9.86 2.88
CA GLU A 58 9.99 10.76 2.09
C GLU A 58 8.64 10.99 2.77
N ILE A 59 8.06 12.17 2.57
CA ILE A 59 6.65 12.45 2.87
C ILE A 59 5.94 12.65 1.53
N ASP A 60 4.94 11.81 1.28
CA ASP A 60 4.15 11.80 0.06
C ASP A 60 2.72 12.23 0.37
N PHE A 61 2.33 13.41 -0.08
CA PHE A 61 0.93 13.81 -0.15
C PHE A 61 0.34 13.33 -1.47
N ILE A 62 -0.69 12.48 -1.41
CA ILE A 62 -1.26 11.80 -2.58
C ILE A 62 -2.76 12.05 -2.63
N CYS A 63 -3.24 12.64 -3.72
CA CYS A 63 -4.67 12.76 -3.98
C CYS A 63 -5.22 11.44 -4.51
N ALA A 64 -5.84 10.67 -3.63
CA ALA A 64 -6.50 9.43 -3.97
C ALA A 64 -7.70 9.21 -3.04
N PRO A 65 -8.90 8.99 -3.61
CA PRO A 65 -10.09 8.76 -2.79
C PRO A 65 -9.95 7.48 -1.97
N SER A 66 -10.76 7.40 -0.91
CA SER A 66 -10.99 6.15 -0.19
C SER A 66 -11.67 5.11 -1.09
N LEU A 67 -11.30 3.86 -0.93
CA LEU A 67 -11.75 2.73 -1.75
C LEU A 67 -12.67 1.77 -0.99
N THR A 68 -12.60 1.75 0.34
CA THR A 68 -13.38 0.86 1.21
C THR A 68 -14.40 1.65 2.04
N GLU A 69 -15.43 0.96 2.56
CA GLU A 69 -16.48 1.58 3.39
C GLU A 69 -15.94 2.15 4.72
N LYS A 70 -14.90 1.52 5.27
CA LYS A 70 -14.24 1.93 6.52
C LYS A 70 -12.75 2.15 6.23
N PRO A 71 -12.41 3.26 5.56
CA PRO A 71 -11.07 3.44 5.02
C PRO A 71 -10.05 3.74 6.10
N THR A 72 -10.45 4.30 7.24
CA THR A 72 -9.54 4.72 8.31
C THR A 72 -9.99 4.27 9.70
N ILE A 73 -9.03 4.25 10.62
CA ILE A 73 -9.23 4.09 12.06
C ILE A 73 -8.50 5.23 12.79
N ALA A 74 -9.14 5.80 13.82
CA ALA A 74 -8.50 6.79 14.66
C ALA A 74 -7.37 6.16 15.48
N ALA A 75 -6.22 6.80 15.52
CA ALA A 75 -5.06 6.39 16.30
C ALA A 75 -4.30 7.61 16.81
N GLU A 76 -3.44 7.40 17.81
CA GLU A 76 -2.48 8.40 18.27
C GLU A 76 -1.08 8.00 17.79
N VAL A 77 -0.41 8.90 17.07
CA VAL A 77 0.97 8.72 16.62
C VAL A 77 1.81 9.84 17.21
N ARG A 78 2.71 9.50 18.14
CA ARG A 78 3.58 10.46 18.84
C ARG A 78 2.81 11.63 19.48
N GLY A 79 1.67 11.35 20.11
CA GLY A 79 0.82 12.37 20.74
C GLY A 79 -0.09 13.14 19.77
N VAL A 80 -0.09 12.79 18.49
CA VAL A 80 -0.95 13.43 17.48
C VAL A 80 -2.07 12.48 17.10
N SER A 81 -3.31 12.93 17.25
CA SER A 81 -4.49 12.22 16.75
C SER A 81 -4.50 12.22 15.22
N VAL A 82 -4.52 11.03 14.62
CA VAL A 82 -4.51 10.82 13.18
C VAL A 82 -5.57 9.79 12.77
N LEU A 83 -5.95 9.84 11.48
CA LEU A 83 -6.74 8.80 10.84
C LEU A 83 -5.81 7.91 10.03
N LEU A 84 -5.56 6.69 10.49
CA LEU A 84 -4.72 5.72 9.77
C LEU A 84 -5.56 4.91 8.81
N GLU A 85 -5.13 4.78 7.56
CA GLU A 85 -5.80 3.89 6.60
C GLU A 85 -5.78 2.45 7.07
N THR A 86 -6.93 1.76 7.05
CA THR A 86 -7.03 0.36 7.47
C THR A 86 -6.18 -0.55 6.58
N PRO A 87 -5.74 -1.72 7.07
CA PRO A 87 -5.05 -2.70 6.23
C PRO A 87 -5.81 -3.06 4.94
N ALA A 88 -7.15 -3.15 5.01
CA ALA A 88 -8.02 -3.34 3.85
C ALA A 88 -7.89 -2.20 2.84
N GLU A 89 -7.97 -0.94 3.28
CA GLU A 89 -7.79 0.24 2.41
C GLU A 89 -6.41 0.23 1.74
N ILE A 90 -5.35 -0.04 2.50
CA ILE A 90 -3.97 -0.02 2.00
C ILE A 90 -3.76 -1.08 0.92
N ILE A 91 -4.21 -2.32 1.12
CA ILE A 91 -4.06 -3.38 0.10
C ILE A 91 -4.97 -3.14 -1.09
N ALA A 92 -6.18 -2.59 -0.89
CA ALA A 92 -7.07 -2.19 -1.98
C ALA A 92 -6.39 -1.13 -2.86
N LYS A 93 -5.80 -0.09 -2.27
CA LYS A 93 -5.06 0.94 -3.02
C LYS A 93 -3.85 0.38 -3.76
N LYS A 94 -3.09 -0.55 -3.15
CA LYS A 94 -1.99 -1.25 -3.83
C LYS A 94 -2.47 -1.99 -5.07
N ILE A 95 -3.57 -2.74 -4.96
CA ILE A 95 -4.14 -3.45 -6.12
C ILE A 95 -4.68 -2.46 -7.16
N ARG A 96 -5.54 -1.53 -6.74
CA ARG A 96 -6.21 -0.56 -7.61
C ARG A 96 -5.24 0.27 -8.45
N TYR A 97 -4.19 0.79 -7.82
CA TYR A 97 -3.27 1.74 -8.47
C TYR A 97 -1.97 1.10 -8.95
N ARG A 98 -1.55 0.00 -8.35
CA ARG A 98 -0.24 -0.62 -8.62
C ARG A 98 -0.32 -2.07 -9.07
N GLY A 99 -1.52 -2.66 -9.22
CA GLY A 99 -1.66 -4.06 -9.63
C GLY A 99 -0.94 -4.39 -10.93
N ALA A 100 -1.07 -3.55 -11.96
CA ALA A 100 -0.39 -3.75 -13.25
C ALA A 100 1.14 -3.53 -13.21
N SER A 101 1.67 -2.97 -12.13
CA SER A 101 3.10 -2.69 -11.91
C SER A 101 3.57 -3.16 -10.53
N MET A 102 2.95 -4.24 -10.04
CA MET A 102 3.12 -4.76 -8.68
C MET A 102 4.59 -5.03 -8.38
N GLN A 103 5.04 -4.61 -7.20
CA GLN A 103 6.42 -4.81 -6.74
C GLN A 103 6.48 -5.96 -5.72
N PRO A 104 7.64 -6.61 -5.51
CA PRO A 104 7.80 -7.64 -4.48
C PRO A 104 7.29 -7.20 -3.09
N ARG A 105 7.54 -5.95 -2.69
CA ARG A 105 7.05 -5.38 -1.42
C ARG A 105 5.53 -5.39 -1.29
N ASP A 106 4.79 -5.29 -2.40
CA ASP A 106 3.33 -5.30 -2.37
C ASP A 106 2.82 -6.73 -2.12
N MET A 107 3.44 -7.74 -2.72
CA MET A 107 3.15 -9.16 -2.40
C MET A 107 3.48 -9.49 -0.93
N PHE A 108 4.62 -8.98 -0.43
CA PHE A 108 4.97 -9.10 0.98
C PHE A 108 3.91 -8.47 1.90
N ASP A 109 3.53 -7.22 1.63
CA ASP A 109 2.55 -6.50 2.45
C ASP A 109 1.18 -7.24 2.44
N ILE A 110 0.71 -7.72 1.28
CA ILE A 110 -0.54 -8.50 1.16
C ILE A 110 -0.45 -9.80 1.97
N ALA A 111 0.65 -10.55 1.85
CA ALA A 111 0.85 -11.79 2.59
C ALA A 111 0.90 -11.55 4.11
N CYS A 112 1.50 -10.45 4.57
CA CYS A 112 1.52 -10.09 5.99
C CYS A 112 0.12 -9.74 6.52
N VAL A 113 -0.69 -9.03 5.74
CA VAL A 113 -2.08 -8.75 6.10
C VAL A 113 -2.89 -10.05 6.17
N LEU A 114 -2.69 -10.96 5.22
CA LEU A 114 -3.33 -12.27 5.24
C LEU A 114 -2.94 -13.09 6.49
N LYS A 115 -1.66 -13.11 6.86
CA LYS A 115 -1.16 -13.78 8.07
C LYS A 115 -1.77 -13.18 9.34
N SER A 116 -1.95 -11.87 9.39
CA SER A 116 -2.36 -11.14 10.61
C SER A 116 -3.87 -11.07 10.79
N LEU A 117 -4.63 -10.89 9.70
CA LEU A 117 -6.07 -10.59 9.73
C LEU A 117 -6.93 -11.69 9.09
N GLY A 118 -6.30 -12.69 8.50
CA GLY A 118 -6.96 -13.87 7.95
C GLY A 118 -7.48 -13.71 6.53
N ARG A 119 -7.86 -14.84 5.93
CA ARG A 119 -8.20 -14.96 4.51
C ARG A 119 -9.44 -14.16 4.11
N ASN A 120 -10.51 -14.26 4.90
CA ASN A 120 -11.77 -13.60 4.57
C ASN A 120 -11.60 -12.07 4.55
N TYR A 121 -10.88 -11.51 5.53
CA TYR A 121 -10.58 -10.08 5.57
C TYR A 121 -9.97 -9.57 4.27
N VAL A 122 -8.97 -10.29 3.75
CA VAL A 122 -8.28 -9.91 2.52
C VAL A 122 -9.16 -10.12 1.29
N LEU A 123 -9.91 -11.23 1.22
CA LEU A 123 -10.82 -11.48 0.10
C LEU A 123 -11.91 -10.42 0.02
N ASP A 124 -12.53 -10.06 1.14
CA ASP A 124 -13.57 -9.04 1.21
C ASP A 124 -13.03 -7.67 0.76
N ALA A 125 -11.82 -7.31 1.20
CA ALA A 125 -11.17 -6.06 0.80
C ALA A 125 -10.84 -6.00 -0.70
N LEU A 126 -10.54 -7.14 -1.33
CA LEU A 126 -10.10 -7.20 -2.74
C LEU A 126 -11.22 -7.55 -3.72
N ALA A 127 -12.35 -8.10 -3.25
CA ALA A 127 -13.48 -8.49 -4.09
C ALA A 127 -13.98 -7.38 -5.03
N PRO A 128 -14.05 -6.09 -4.63
CA PRO A 128 -14.48 -5.01 -5.52
C PRO A 128 -13.50 -4.68 -6.67
N PHE A 129 -12.27 -5.19 -6.64
CA PHE A 129 -11.17 -4.82 -7.55
C PHE A 129 -10.73 -5.99 -8.44
N GLU A 130 -11.69 -6.76 -8.96
CA GLU A 130 -11.43 -7.98 -9.72
C GLU A 130 -10.49 -7.77 -10.93
N ASP A 131 -10.77 -6.74 -11.73
CA ASP A 131 -9.98 -6.44 -12.94
C ASP A 131 -8.54 -6.08 -12.59
N GLU A 132 -8.35 -5.31 -11.52
CA GLU A 132 -7.02 -4.97 -11.00
C GLU A 132 -6.33 -6.17 -10.35
N CYS A 133 -7.08 -7.06 -9.69
CA CYS A 133 -6.57 -8.34 -9.20
C CYS A 133 -6.09 -9.22 -10.34
N ALA A 134 -6.79 -9.25 -11.49
CA ALA A 134 -6.37 -10.01 -12.66
C ALA A 134 -5.05 -9.48 -13.26
N LYS A 135 -4.89 -8.14 -13.30
CA LYS A 135 -3.63 -7.49 -13.71
C LYS A 135 -2.49 -7.83 -12.74
N ALA A 136 -2.75 -7.71 -11.44
CA ALA A 136 -1.81 -8.08 -10.39
C ALA A 136 -1.39 -9.55 -10.47
N LEU A 137 -2.34 -10.46 -10.70
CA LEU A 137 -2.10 -11.89 -10.83
C LEU A 137 -1.17 -12.20 -12.01
N THR A 138 -1.36 -11.49 -13.13
CA THR A 138 -0.50 -11.62 -14.31
C THR A 138 0.95 -11.24 -13.98
N VAL A 139 1.15 -10.08 -13.34
CA VAL A 139 2.48 -9.61 -12.93
C VAL A 139 3.11 -10.57 -11.92
N ALA A 140 2.36 -10.99 -10.91
CA ALA A 140 2.84 -11.90 -9.86
C ALA A 140 3.30 -13.24 -10.43
N ARG A 141 2.59 -13.80 -11.42
CA ARG A 141 2.98 -15.06 -12.08
C ARG A 141 4.22 -14.95 -12.97
N GLN A 142 4.41 -13.80 -13.60
CA GLN A 142 5.55 -13.56 -14.49
C GLN A 142 6.83 -13.24 -13.72
N MET A 143 6.71 -12.76 -12.47
CA MET A 143 7.85 -12.40 -11.64
C MET A 143 8.66 -13.63 -11.23
N ASN A 144 9.98 -13.56 -11.36
CA ASN A 144 10.87 -14.63 -10.92
C ASN A 144 10.80 -14.80 -9.38
N PRO A 145 10.53 -16.02 -8.86
CA PRO A 145 10.31 -16.23 -7.44
C PRO A 145 11.53 -15.99 -6.58
N VAL A 146 12.70 -16.44 -7.02
CA VAL A 146 13.97 -16.24 -6.31
C VAL A 146 14.31 -14.75 -6.25
N PHE A 147 14.09 -14.02 -7.35
CA PHE A 147 14.25 -12.57 -7.39
C PHE A 147 13.31 -11.88 -6.40
N ALA A 148 12.01 -12.19 -6.44
CA ALA A 148 11.03 -11.58 -5.55
C ALA A 148 11.38 -11.83 -4.07
N GLN A 149 11.69 -13.07 -3.71
CA GLN A 149 12.12 -13.45 -2.37
C GLN A 149 13.37 -12.68 -1.94
N ASN A 150 14.39 -12.58 -2.80
CA ASN A 150 15.62 -11.85 -2.49
C ASN A 150 15.39 -10.35 -2.25
N ILE A 151 14.42 -9.73 -2.94
CA ILE A 151 14.04 -8.33 -2.70
C ILE A 151 13.29 -8.22 -1.37
N MET A 152 12.33 -9.09 -1.11
CA MET A 152 11.54 -9.08 0.12
C MET A 152 12.39 -9.37 1.37
N ALA A 153 13.39 -10.26 1.27
CA ALA A 153 14.30 -10.60 2.36
C ALA A 153 15.25 -9.46 2.77
N LYS A 154 15.39 -8.43 1.94
CA LYS A 154 16.17 -7.21 2.25
C LYS A 154 15.36 -6.14 2.98
N LEU A 155 14.06 -6.35 3.15
CA LEU A 155 13.23 -5.46 3.95
C LEU A 155 13.64 -5.57 5.42
N LEU A 156 13.42 -4.51 6.20
CA LEU A 156 13.66 -4.50 7.64
C LEU A 156 12.49 -5.16 8.35
N LEU A 157 12.44 -6.49 8.31
CA LEU A 157 11.34 -7.31 8.79
C LEU A 157 11.24 -7.30 10.33
N ARG A 158 10.02 -7.40 10.86
CA ARG A 158 9.84 -7.87 12.23
C ARG A 158 9.98 -9.39 12.30
N GLU A 159 10.38 -9.88 13.47
CA GLU A 159 10.66 -11.30 13.72
C GLU A 159 9.49 -12.21 13.34
N ASP A 160 8.26 -11.83 13.73
CA ASP A 160 7.04 -12.59 13.42
C ASP A 160 6.75 -12.78 11.92
N PHE A 161 7.41 -11.99 11.06
CA PHE A 161 7.22 -11.98 9.61
C PHE A 161 8.46 -12.44 8.83
N SER A 162 9.50 -12.95 9.50
CA SER A 162 10.78 -13.34 8.89
C SER A 162 10.65 -14.42 7.81
N GLU A 163 9.65 -15.30 7.93
CA GLU A 163 9.41 -16.41 6.98
C GLU A 163 8.58 -15.98 5.76
N VAL A 164 7.83 -14.88 5.85
CA VAL A 164 6.89 -14.44 4.82
C VAL A 164 7.53 -14.22 3.44
N PRO A 165 8.76 -13.70 3.29
CA PRO A 165 9.40 -13.58 1.97
C PRO A 165 9.47 -14.89 1.17
N GLY A 166 9.58 -16.04 1.84
CA GLY A 166 9.67 -17.35 1.18
C GLY A 166 8.35 -17.82 0.56
N GLU A 167 7.21 -17.33 1.05
CA GLU A 167 5.88 -17.77 0.63
C GLU A 167 5.02 -16.65 0.01
N ALA A 168 5.38 -15.38 0.20
CA ALA A 168 4.54 -14.23 -0.11
C ALA A 168 4.03 -14.21 -1.55
N GLN A 169 4.86 -14.57 -2.53
CA GLN A 169 4.43 -14.61 -3.93
C GLN A 169 3.39 -15.71 -4.17
N ALA A 170 3.66 -16.95 -3.73
CA ALA A 170 2.76 -18.08 -3.92
C ALA A 170 1.42 -17.84 -3.23
N VAL A 171 1.46 -17.32 -2.00
CA VAL A 171 0.30 -16.92 -1.22
C VAL A 171 -0.51 -15.82 -1.91
N THR A 172 0.15 -14.78 -2.43
CA THR A 172 -0.51 -13.69 -3.16
C THR A 172 -1.17 -14.21 -4.45
N ILE A 173 -0.50 -15.08 -5.21
CA ILE A 173 -1.06 -15.70 -6.41
C ILE A 173 -2.34 -16.49 -6.06
N ALA A 174 -2.29 -17.36 -5.05
CA ALA A 174 -3.43 -18.19 -4.65
C ALA A 174 -4.63 -17.35 -4.16
N LEU A 175 -4.35 -16.25 -3.48
CA LEU A 175 -5.36 -15.28 -3.06
C LEU A 175 -6.01 -14.58 -4.27
N LEU A 176 -5.21 -14.01 -5.17
CA LEU A 176 -5.72 -13.30 -6.35
C LEU A 176 -6.49 -14.22 -7.29
N GLU A 177 -6.05 -15.47 -7.46
CA GLU A 177 -6.82 -16.49 -8.19
C GLU A 177 -8.21 -16.72 -7.60
N THR A 178 -8.32 -16.69 -6.27
CA THR A 178 -9.61 -16.88 -5.59
C THR A 178 -10.54 -15.71 -5.90
N VAL A 179 -10.04 -14.47 -5.83
CA VAL A 179 -10.81 -13.27 -6.18
C VAL A 179 -11.30 -13.35 -7.63
N CYS A 180 -10.43 -13.67 -8.59
CA CYS A 180 -10.81 -13.77 -10.00
C CYS A 180 -11.79 -14.93 -10.29
N LYS A 181 -11.67 -16.07 -9.59
CA LYS A 181 -12.58 -17.22 -9.77
C LYS A 181 -13.99 -16.97 -9.22
N SER A 182 -14.13 -16.21 -8.13
CA SER A 182 -15.44 -15.92 -7.52
C SER A 182 -16.33 -15.09 -8.44
N SER A 183 -15.75 -14.21 -9.25
CA SER A 183 -16.52 -13.39 -10.19
C SER A 183 -17.02 -14.15 -11.41
N HIS A 184 -16.27 -15.12 -11.91
CA HIS A 184 -16.73 -15.97 -13.01
C HIS A 184 -18.00 -16.77 -12.66
N ARG A 185 -18.25 -17.07 -11.36
CA ARG A 185 -19.51 -17.68 -10.92
C ARG A 185 -20.66 -16.67 -10.88
N LEU A 186 -20.43 -15.47 -10.33
CA LEU A 186 -21.45 -14.42 -10.26
C LEU A 186 -21.90 -13.91 -11.63
N LYS A 187 -21.03 -13.93 -12.64
CA LYS A 187 -21.37 -13.57 -14.04
C LYS A 187 -22.02 -14.71 -14.84
N ALA A 188 -21.97 -15.96 -14.35
CA ALA A 188 -22.59 -17.11 -15.01
C ALA A 188 -24.01 -17.39 -14.50
N ASP A 189 -24.36 -16.88 -13.32
CA ASP A 189 -25.67 -17.03 -12.67
C ASP A 189 -26.62 -15.82 -12.91
N ASN A 190 -26.22 -14.87 -13.76
CA ASN A 190 -27.00 -13.70 -14.21
C ASN A 190 -27.20 -13.74 -15.73
#